data_AF-C3KIJ5-F1
#
_entry.id   AF-C3KIJ5-F1
#
_cell.length_a   1.000
_cell.length_b   1.000
_cell.length_c   1.000
_cell.angle_alpha   90.00
_cell.angle_beta   90.00
_cell.angle_gamma   90.00
#
_symmetry.space_group_name_H-M   'P 1'
#
loop_
_entity.id
_entity.type
_entity.pdbx_description
1 polymer ?
#
loop_
_entity_poly.entity_id
_entity_poly.type
_entity_poly.pdbx_seq_one_letter_code
_entity_poly.pdbx_strand_id
1 'polypeptide(L)' 'MRVLFLQKLLYLGREYPQGAAYFRGRLKSAFMKNKDETDPGKIQKLVARGDFVIKELEALYFLRKYRAMKKRYYDPEK' A
#
# COMPACT_ATOMS: atom_id res chain seq x y z
N MET A 1 -11.58 0.64 15.35
CA MET A 1 -10.97 -0.12 14.24
C MET A 1 -10.65 0.70 12.98
N ARG A 2 -11.54 1.57 12.46
CA ARG A 2 -11.32 2.31 11.19
C ARG A 2 -10.06 3.22 11.15
N VAL A 3 -9.69 3.86 12.27
CA VAL A 3 -8.61 4.86 12.30
C VAL A 3 -7.21 4.23 12.26
N LEU A 4 -7.01 3.09 12.93
CA LEU A 4 -5.72 2.38 12.98
C LEU A 4 -5.33 1.84 11.60
N PHE A 5 -6.32 1.35 10.85
CA PHE A 5 -6.13 0.85 9.48
C PHE A 5 -5.67 1.94 8.51
N LEU A 6 -6.30 3.12 8.59
CA LEU A 6 -5.91 4.31 7.83
C LEU A 6 -4.48 4.75 8.14
N GLN A 7 -4.09 4.73 9.41
CA GLN A 7 -2.75 5.14 9.84
C GLN A 7 -1.66 4.20 9.31
N LYS A 8 -1.91 2.88 9.33
CA LYS A 8 -1.03 1.85 8.75
C LYS A 8 -0.88 2.02 7.23
N LEU A 9 -1.98 2.21 6.52
CA LEU A 9 -1.97 2.47 5.08
C LEU A 9 -1.19 3.73 4.72
N LEU A 10 -1.40 4.82 5.46
CA LEU A 10 -0.68 6.08 5.23
C LEU A 10 0.83 5.97 5.48
N TYR A 11 1.25 5.12 6.41
CA TYR A 11 2.66 4.84 6.66
C TYR A 11 3.28 4.06 5.49
N LEU A 12 2.65 2.95 5.10
CA LEU A 12 3.12 2.10 3.99
C LEU A 12 3.10 2.82 2.64
N GLY A 13 2.12 3.68 2.43
CA GLY A 13 2.01 4.50 1.22
C GLY A 13 3.12 5.53 1.01
N ARG A 14 3.99 5.78 2.01
CA ARG A 14 5.11 6.73 1.86
C ARG A 14 6.15 6.26 0.85
N GLU A 15 6.39 4.96 0.81
CA GLU A 15 7.36 4.34 -0.10
C GLU A 15 6.73 3.95 -1.45
N TYR A 16 5.51 4.42 -1.73
CA TYR A 16 4.83 4.13 -2.98
C TYR A 16 5.66 4.62 -4.18
N PRO A 17 5.81 3.84 -5.25
CA PRO A 17 6.64 4.21 -6.40
C PRO A 17 6.24 5.54 -7.06
N GLN A 18 4.95 5.88 -7.06
CA GLN A 18 4.42 7.16 -7.59
C GLN A 18 4.35 8.28 -6.53
N GLY A 19 4.85 8.03 -5.32
CA GLY A 19 4.91 8.99 -4.22
C GLY A 19 3.71 8.97 -3.27
N ALA A 20 3.97 9.44 -2.05
CA ALA A 20 3.01 9.43 -0.95
C ALA A 20 1.74 10.26 -1.22
N ALA A 21 1.87 11.36 -1.98
CA ALA A 21 0.75 12.24 -2.32
C ALA A 21 -0.26 11.56 -3.25
N TYR A 22 0.24 10.83 -4.26
CA TYR A 22 -0.60 10.06 -5.18
C TYR A 22 -1.39 8.98 -4.43
N PHE A 23 -0.70 8.22 -3.58
CA PHE A 23 -1.33 7.18 -2.77
C PHE A 23 -2.38 7.76 -1.83
N ARG A 24 -2.06 8.83 -1.11
CA ARG A 24 -3.00 9.56 -0.24
C ARG A 24 -4.25 10.02 -0.97
N GLY A 25 -4.11 10.57 -2.17
CA GLY A 25 -5.23 11.02 -2.99
C GLY A 25 -6.18 9.88 -3.37
N ARG A 26 -5.62 8.75 -3.80
CA ARG A 26 -6.40 7.53 -4.14
C ARG A 26 -7.10 6.96 -2.92
N LEU A 27 -6.42 6.91 -1.77
CA LEU A 27 -6.99 6.41 -0.53
C LEU A 27 -8.14 7.30 -0.05
N LYS A 28 -7.93 8.63 -0.03
CA LYS A 28 -8.98 9.59 0.31
C LYS A 28 -10.18 9.46 -0.61
N SER A 29 -9.97 9.34 -1.92
CA SER A 29 -11.06 9.15 -2.90
C SER A 29 -11.83 7.85 -2.65
N ALA A 30 -11.14 6.74 -2.40
CA ALA A 30 -11.76 5.45 -2.11
C ALA A 30 -12.59 5.49 -0.81
N PHE A 31 -12.09 6.15 0.24
CA PHE A 31 -12.86 6.33 1.48
C PHE A 31 -14.06 7.25 1.29
N MET A 32 -13.90 8.36 0.57
CA MET A 32 -15.01 9.30 0.32
C MET A 32 -16.13 8.67 -0.50
N LYS A 33 -15.80 7.79 -1.47
CA LYS A 33 -16.79 7.05 -2.26
C LYS A 33 -17.60 6.04 -1.44
N ASN A 34 -17.03 5.51 -0.37
CA ASN A 34 -17.67 4.49 0.46
C ASN A 34 -18.08 5.03 1.85
N LYS A 35 -18.14 6.35 2.03
CA LYS A 35 -18.38 6.98 3.34
C LYS A 35 -19.77 6.68 3.89
N ASP A 36 -20.75 6.56 3.00
CA ASP A 36 -22.17 6.35 3.32
C ASP A 36 -22.55 4.85 3.31
N GLU A 37 -21.58 3.96 3.09
CA GLU A 37 -21.83 2.52 3.06
C GLU A 37 -21.93 1.97 4.48
N THR A 38 -23.14 1.51 4.83
CA THR A 38 -23.49 0.93 6.13
C THR A 38 -23.55 -0.59 6.11
N ASP A 39 -23.52 -1.22 4.94
CA ASP A 39 -23.56 -2.69 4.81
C ASP A 39 -22.26 -3.33 5.34
N PRO A 40 -22.32 -4.13 6.42
CA PRO A 40 -21.14 -4.78 6.99
C PRO A 40 -20.42 -5.70 6.00
N GLY A 41 -21.14 -6.34 5.07
CA GLY A 41 -20.54 -7.25 4.09
C GLY A 41 -19.65 -6.50 3.08
N LYS A 42 -20.09 -5.34 2.61
CA LYS A 42 -19.28 -4.49 1.72
C LYS A 42 -18.13 -3.83 2.45
N ILE A 43 -18.31 -3.41 3.70
CA ILE A 43 -17.22 -2.85 4.52
C ILE A 43 -16.09 -3.88 4.65
N GLN A 44 -16.40 -5.15 4.95
CA GLN A 44 -15.38 -6.19 5.02
C GLN A 44 -14.64 -6.38 3.68
N LYS A 45 -15.36 -6.39 2.56
CA LYS A 45 -14.74 -6.48 1.22
C LYS A 45 -13.80 -5.30 0.94
N LEU A 46 -14.16 -4.09 1.35
CA LEU A 46 -13.33 -2.90 1.19
C LEU A 46 -12.07 -2.96 2.06
N VAL A 47 -12.19 -3.44 3.31
CA VAL A 47 -11.03 -3.66 4.18
C VAL A 47 -10.11 -4.72 3.59
N ALA A 48 -10.65 -5.87 3.17
CA ALA A 48 -9.88 -6.96 2.56
C ALA A 48 -9.14 -6.49 1.29
N ARG A 49 -9.76 -5.61 0.49
CA ARG A 49 -9.10 -4.97 -0.66
C ARG A 49 -7.95 -4.08 -0.23
N GLY A 50 -8.10 -3.31 0.86
CA GLY A 50 -7.01 -2.51 1.42
C GLY A 50 -5.85 -3.36 1.94
N ASP A 51 -6.14 -4.49 2.59
CA ASP A 51 -5.12 -5.46 3.03
C ASP A 51 -4.36 -6.08 1.85
N PHE A 52 -5.05 -6.35 0.74
CA PHE A 52 -4.40 -6.84 -0.48
C PHE A 52 -3.40 -5.82 -1.02
N VAL A 53 -3.80 -4.54 -1.09
CA VAL A 53 -2.90 -3.45 -1.53
C VAL A 53 -1.69 -3.34 -0.61
N ILE A 54 -1.85 -3.49 0.71
CA ILE A 54 -0.72 -3.51 1.66
C ILE A 54 0.28 -4.61 1.30
N LYS A 55 -0.19 -5.84 1.08
CA LYS A 55 0.67 -6.98 0.73
C LYS A 55 1.41 -6.76 -0.60
N GLU A 56 0.75 -6.15 -1.59
CA GLU A 56 1.41 -5.78 -2.85
C GLU A 56 2.54 -4.77 -2.63
N LEU A 57 2.34 -3.78 -1.76
CA LEU A 57 3.38 -2.80 -1.42
C LEU A 57 4.57 -3.45 -0.72
N GLU A 58 4.31 -4.32 0.24
CA GLU A 58 5.36 -5.08 0.94
C GLU A 58 6.16 -5.93 -0.05
N ALA A 59 5.48 -6.66 -0.95
CA ALA A 59 6.15 -7.45 -1.99
C ALA A 59 7.02 -6.59 -2.92
N LEU A 60 6.53 -5.42 -3.33
CA LEU A 60 7.27 -4.45 -4.15
C LEU A 60 8.51 -3.94 -3.41
N TYR A 61 8.39 -3.65 -2.11
CA TYR A 61 9.49 -3.23 -1.26
C TYR A 61 10.58 -4.31 -1.17
N PHE A 62 10.19 -5.55 -0.88
CA PHE A 62 11.13 -6.69 -0.84
C PHE A 62 11.81 -6.92 -2.19
N LEU A 63 11.05 -6.87 -3.29
CA LEU A 63 11.60 -7.01 -4.64
C LEU A 63 12.64 -5.93 -4.95
N ARG A 64 12.38 -4.68 -4.55
CA ARG A 64 13.32 -3.57 -4.76
C ARG A 64 14.60 -3.77 -3.97
N LYS A 65 14.50 -4.20 -2.70
CA LYS A 65 15.66 -4.58 -1.87
C LYS A 65 16.46 -5.72 -2.49
N TYR A 66 15.77 -6.77 -2.94
CA TYR A 66 16.41 -7.91 -3.59
C TYR A 66 17.15 -7.49 -4.87
N ARG A 67 16.54 -6.66 -5.73
CA ARG A 67 17.21 -6.12 -6.93
C ARG A 67 18.46 -5.30 -6.58
N ALA A 68 18.37 -4.45 -5.56
CA ALA A 68 19.51 -3.65 -5.10
C ALA A 68 20.64 -4.51 -4.53
N MET A 69 20.30 -5.54 -3.74
CA MET A 69 21.26 -6.51 -3.22
C MET A 69 21.91 -7.31 -4.35
N LYS A 70 21.11 -7.85 -5.28
CA LYS A 70 21.60 -8.61 -6.43
C LYS A 70 22.62 -7.79 -7.23
N LYS A 71 22.33 -6.52 -7.51
CA LYS A 71 23.25 -5.61 -8.20
C LYS A 71 24.57 -5.39 -7.45
N ARG A 72 24.58 -5.41 -6.11
CA ARG A 72 25.80 -5.21 -5.33
C ARG A 72 26.71 -6.45 -5.27
N TYR A 73 26.12 -7.65 -5.29
CA TYR A 73 26.85 -8.90 -5.07
C TYR A 73 27.10 -9.71 -6.34
N TYR A 74 26.33 -9.51 -7.42
CA TYR A 74 26.38 -10.32 -8.64
C TYR A 74 26.69 -9.53 -9.92
N ASP A 75 26.93 -8.22 -9.84
CA ASP A 75 27.60 -7.44 -10.90
C ASP A 75 29.04 -7.13 -10.44
N PRO A 76 30.00 -8.05 -10.66
CA PRO A 76 31.39 -7.87 -10.24
C PRO A 76 32.21 -6.95 -11.17
N GLU A 77 31.61 -6.35 -12.22
CA GLU A 77 32.36 -5.50 -13.15
C GLU A 77 32.34 -4.03 -12.73
N LYS A 78 33.35 -3.66 -11.95
CA LYS A 78 34.10 -2.44 -12.19
C LYS A 78 35.59 -2.73 -12.14
#